data_AF-A0A3L7VME5-F1
#
_entry.id   AF-A0A3L7VME5-F1
#
_cell.length_a   1.000
_cell.length_b   1.000
_cell.length_c   1.000
_cell.angle_alpha   90.00
_cell.angle_beta   90.00
_cell.angle_gamma   90.00
#
_symmetry.space_group_name_H-M   'P 1'
#
loop_
_entity.id
_entity.type
_entity.pdbx_description
1 polymer ?
#
loop_
_entity_poly.entity_id
_entity_poly.type
_entity_poly.pdbx_seq_one_letter_code
_entity_poly.pdbx_strand_id
1 'polypeptide(L)'
;NPYVYDQTAPAGCTTLVVDPETRLLRSDIISLAGTHSNCAGGQTPWGSWLSCEETVFGATTGSALDGSAFGGFQKEHGYIFEVPSQFDSPVKPMPIKSMGRFVHEAIAIDTSTGIVYLTEDRKTAGFYRFKPINRRRLLDGGVLEMLIVEGKPGFDTRKKQRVGDVLKCSWVVIDDPDPVSAQKNDLAVYESGVAKGGATFARLEGAWFGNQSVYFSATIGGDAGLGQVWRYIPSATGGDLVLLFESKDKKVLWSPDNLTVSPRGGIGICEDTYGGDCFIRGLTPTGVVFDFAKNIYPGQEQSEFAGICYSPDGQTMFVNLQEPGITCAIWGPWNRGVL
;
A
#
# COMPACT_ATOMS: atom_id res chain seq x y z
N ASN A 1 -12.47 19.65 17.50
CA ASN A 1 -11.10 19.32 17.96
C ASN A 1 -10.17 19.44 16.75
N PRO A 2 -9.12 20.29 16.75
CA PRO A 2 -8.26 20.48 15.57
C PRO A 2 -7.39 19.26 15.21
N TYR A 3 -7.30 18.25 16.09
CA TYR A 3 -6.54 17.02 15.89
C TYR A 3 -7.40 15.86 15.38
N VAL A 4 -8.60 16.15 14.88
CA VAL A 4 -9.54 15.17 14.34
C VAL A 4 -10.02 15.71 13.01
N TYR A 5 -9.80 14.96 11.92
CA TYR A 5 -10.09 15.42 10.57
C TYR A 5 -11.60 15.58 10.35
N ASP A 6 -12.33 14.51 10.62
CA ASP A 6 -13.78 14.43 10.64
C ASP A 6 -14.26 13.86 11.98
N GLN A 7 -15.20 14.56 12.64
CA GLN A 7 -15.72 14.12 13.95
C GLN A 7 -16.65 12.91 13.84
N THR A 8 -17.14 12.57 12.65
CA THR A 8 -18.06 11.45 12.42
C THR A 8 -17.37 10.24 11.79
N ALA A 9 -16.08 10.34 11.47
CA ALA A 9 -15.33 9.21 10.94
C ALA A 9 -14.65 8.40 12.07
N PRO A 10 -14.71 7.06 12.03
CA PRO A 10 -14.36 6.22 13.18
C PRO A 10 -12.88 5.80 13.24
N ALA A 11 -12.09 6.04 12.18
CA ALA A 11 -10.76 5.46 12.03
C ALA A 11 -9.63 6.46 12.32
N GLY A 12 -8.40 5.96 12.23
CA GLY A 12 -7.19 6.66 12.60
C GLY A 12 -5.97 5.76 12.63
N CYS A 13 -4.94 6.19 13.35
CA CYS A 13 -3.72 5.41 13.57
C CYS A 13 -3.29 5.51 15.03
N THR A 14 -2.66 4.44 15.51
CA THR A 14 -1.95 4.42 16.80
C THR A 14 -0.46 4.22 16.52
N THR A 15 0.39 4.97 17.22
CA THR A 15 1.84 4.77 17.20
C THR A 15 2.26 4.04 18.47
N LEU A 16 2.99 2.94 18.28
CA LEU A 16 3.58 2.16 19.35
C LEU A 16 5.10 2.41 19.36
N VAL A 17 5.65 2.76 20.51
CA VAL A 17 7.10 2.91 20.71
C VAL A 17 7.61 1.70 21.48
N VAL A 18 8.41 0.88 20.82
CA VAL A 18 8.99 -0.34 21.40
C VAL A 18 10.49 -0.11 21.64
N ASP A 19 10.95 -0.43 22.84
CA ASP A 19 12.37 -0.37 23.18
C ASP A 19 13.10 -1.61 22.68
N PRO A 20 14.13 -1.49 21.82
CA PRO A 20 14.77 -2.64 21.19
C PRO A 20 15.64 -3.47 22.15
N GLU A 21 16.10 -2.89 23.26
CA GLU A 21 16.95 -3.58 24.23
C GLU A 21 16.12 -4.38 25.24
N THR A 22 15.14 -3.70 25.84
CA THR A 22 14.25 -4.29 26.84
C THR A 22 13.10 -5.08 26.21
N ARG A 23 12.77 -4.80 24.93
CA ARG A 23 11.65 -5.36 24.17
C ARG A 23 10.28 -5.03 24.74
N LEU A 24 10.21 -3.97 25.54
CA LEU A 24 8.98 -3.50 26.18
C LEU A 24 8.37 -2.34 25.39
N LEU A 25 7.04 -2.27 25.42
CA LEU A 25 6.28 -1.10 24.98
C LEU A 25 6.59 0.06 25.92
N ARG A 26 7.04 1.19 25.37
CA ARG A 26 7.33 2.44 26.08
C ARG A 26 6.14 3.39 26.05
N SER A 27 5.41 3.44 24.93
CA SER A 27 4.20 4.24 24.78
C SER A 27 3.32 3.76 23.64
N ASP A 28 2.04 4.07 23.76
CA ASP A 28 0.98 3.90 22.75
C ASP A 28 0.17 5.20 22.67
N ILE A 29 0.11 5.82 21.49
CA ILE A 29 -0.50 7.13 21.31
C ILE A 29 -1.36 7.14 20.04
N ILE A 30 -2.57 7.68 20.14
CA ILE A 30 -3.40 8.00 18.96
C ILE A 30 -2.70 9.11 18.17
N SER A 31 -2.17 8.76 17.01
CA SER A 31 -1.35 9.65 16.18
C SER A 31 -2.14 10.35 15.09
N LEU A 32 -3.20 9.70 14.60
CA LEU A 32 -4.11 10.21 13.57
C LEU A 32 -5.55 9.85 13.97
N ALA A 33 -6.50 10.78 13.79
CA ALA A 33 -7.89 10.55 14.16
C ALA A 33 -8.86 11.28 13.23
N GLY A 34 -10.07 10.70 13.10
CA GLY A 34 -11.14 11.24 12.26
C GLY A 34 -10.92 10.99 10.78
N THR A 35 -10.10 10.00 10.44
CA THR A 35 -9.97 9.45 9.09
C THR A 35 -10.86 8.21 8.96
N HIS A 36 -10.88 7.56 7.81
CA HIS A 36 -11.74 6.43 7.52
C HIS A 36 -10.99 5.33 6.76
N SER A 37 -11.24 4.06 7.08
CA SER A 37 -10.67 2.90 6.38
C SER A 37 -9.17 3.05 6.12
N ASN A 38 -8.41 3.43 7.16
CA ASN A 38 -6.96 3.49 7.05
C ASN A 38 -6.44 2.07 6.80
N CYS A 39 -5.96 1.80 5.59
CA CYS A 39 -5.42 0.49 5.25
C CYS A 39 -3.91 0.47 5.54
N ALA A 40 -3.07 0.23 4.54
CA ALA A 40 -1.63 0.32 4.70
C ALA A 40 -1.11 1.77 4.65
N GLY A 41 -0.19 2.03 3.73
CA GLY A 41 0.60 3.24 3.71
C GLY A 41 2.05 2.98 3.36
N GLY A 42 2.93 3.81 3.90
CA GLY A 42 4.37 3.62 3.72
C GLY A 42 5.22 4.65 4.45
N GLN A 43 6.46 4.26 4.72
CA GLN A 43 7.42 5.12 5.41
C GLN A 43 7.98 6.20 4.49
N THR A 44 8.24 7.37 5.06
CA THR A 44 9.02 8.42 4.40
C THR A 44 10.49 8.36 4.80
N PRO A 45 11.42 8.75 3.89
CA PRO A 45 12.84 8.86 4.20
C PRO A 45 13.19 9.91 5.27
N TRP A 46 12.24 10.77 5.64
CA TRP A 46 12.45 11.86 6.60
C TRP A 46 11.76 11.63 7.95
N GLY A 47 11.31 10.40 8.22
CA GLY A 47 10.86 10.00 9.55
C GLY A 47 9.37 10.25 9.81
N SER A 48 8.51 9.90 8.85
CA SER A 48 7.06 9.86 9.00
C SER A 48 6.48 8.62 8.32
N TRP A 49 5.21 8.32 8.59
CA TRP A 49 4.40 7.33 7.88
C TRP A 49 3.29 8.04 7.12
N LEU A 50 3.04 7.65 5.88
CA LEU A 50 1.88 8.08 5.12
C LEU A 50 0.77 7.04 5.29
N SER A 51 -0.31 7.38 5.99
CA SER A 51 -1.49 6.52 6.11
C SER A 51 -2.42 6.75 4.91
N CYS A 52 -2.96 5.66 4.36
CA CYS A 52 -3.82 5.67 3.18
C CYS A 52 -5.26 5.31 3.56
N GLU A 53 -6.23 6.12 3.13
CA GLU A 53 -7.65 5.76 3.23
C GLU A 53 -8.07 4.94 2.01
N GLU A 54 -8.53 3.71 2.22
CA GLU A 54 -9.00 2.77 1.19
C GLU A 54 -10.52 2.94 0.97
N THR A 55 -10.94 4.20 0.79
CA THR A 55 -12.33 4.57 0.54
C THR A 55 -12.39 5.86 -0.28
N VAL A 56 -13.57 6.28 -0.69
CA VAL A 56 -13.83 7.62 -1.27
C VAL A 56 -15.05 8.28 -0.63
N PHE A 57 -15.47 7.80 0.54
CA PHE A 57 -16.69 8.30 1.18
C PHE A 57 -16.64 9.80 1.44
N GLY A 58 -17.79 10.40 1.72
CA GLY A 58 -17.92 11.82 1.96
C GLY A 58 -19.31 12.18 2.46
N ALA A 59 -19.79 13.39 2.17
CA ALA A 59 -21.06 13.88 2.68
C ALA A 59 -22.30 13.14 2.13
N THR A 60 -22.32 12.80 0.84
CA THR A 60 -23.37 11.96 0.23
C THR A 60 -23.46 10.58 0.87
N THR A 61 -24.66 10.21 1.32
CA THR A 61 -24.97 8.86 1.82
C THR A 61 -25.32 7.90 0.69
N GLY A 62 -25.02 6.62 0.88
CA GLY A 62 -25.34 5.53 -0.05
C GLY A 62 -25.43 4.18 0.65
N SER A 63 -25.57 3.12 -0.13
CA SER A 63 -25.60 1.73 0.36
C SER A 63 -24.62 0.88 -0.44
N ALA A 64 -23.74 0.17 0.25
CA ALA A 64 -22.84 -0.80 -0.35
C ALA A 64 -23.61 -2.03 -0.83
N LEU A 65 -22.94 -2.92 -1.57
CA LEU A 65 -23.55 -4.14 -2.14
C LEU A 65 -24.05 -5.12 -1.08
N ASP A 66 -23.48 -5.09 0.12
CA ASP A 66 -23.91 -5.88 1.28
C ASP A 66 -25.04 -5.21 2.08
N GLY A 67 -25.52 -4.05 1.64
CA GLY A 67 -26.58 -3.27 2.29
C GLY A 67 -26.10 -2.35 3.42
N SER A 68 -24.80 -2.33 3.73
CA SER A 68 -24.25 -1.38 4.71
C SER A 68 -24.36 0.06 4.20
N ALA A 69 -24.71 0.99 5.08
CA ALA A 69 -24.74 2.41 4.72
C ALA A 69 -23.30 2.95 4.65
N PHE A 70 -23.01 3.78 3.65
CA PHE A 70 -21.74 4.51 3.57
C PHE A 70 -21.99 6.01 3.38
N GLY A 71 -20.99 6.82 3.72
CA GLY A 71 -21.06 8.28 3.61
C GLY A 71 -21.80 8.96 4.76
N GLY A 72 -22.20 10.22 4.57
CA GLY A 72 -22.75 11.06 5.65
C GLY A 72 -21.69 11.71 6.54
N PHE A 73 -20.45 11.79 6.04
CA PHE A 73 -19.31 12.38 6.75
C PHE A 73 -19.29 13.91 6.60
N GLN A 74 -18.66 14.61 7.54
CA GLN A 74 -18.49 16.08 7.49
C GLN A 74 -17.44 16.53 6.46
N LYS A 75 -16.55 15.61 6.08
CA LYS A 75 -15.44 15.79 5.15
C LYS A 75 -15.50 14.73 4.06
N GLU A 76 -14.77 15.02 3.00
CA GLU A 76 -14.47 14.04 1.95
C GLU A 76 -13.32 13.15 2.42
N HIS A 77 -13.34 11.88 2.06
CA HIS A 77 -12.33 10.86 2.37
C HIS A 77 -11.77 10.22 1.09
N GLY A 78 -10.75 9.40 1.25
CA GLY A 78 -9.94 8.82 0.18
C GLY A 78 -8.63 9.54 -0.03
N TYR A 79 -8.04 10.03 1.06
CA TYR A 79 -6.81 10.81 1.03
C TYR A 79 -5.68 10.12 1.79
N ILE A 80 -4.47 10.59 1.51
CA ILE A 80 -3.27 10.23 2.24
C ILE A 80 -2.98 11.29 3.31
N PHE A 81 -2.57 10.83 4.49
CA PHE A 81 -2.22 11.66 5.63
C PHE A 81 -0.81 11.35 6.12
N GLU A 82 -0.01 12.39 6.34
CA GLU A 82 1.33 12.23 6.89
C GLU A 82 1.32 12.25 8.43
N VAL A 83 1.91 11.23 9.04
CA VAL A 83 2.03 11.03 10.49
C VAL A 83 3.52 10.98 10.84
N PRO A 84 4.13 12.04 11.39
CA PRO A 84 5.49 12.00 11.90
C PRO A 84 5.73 10.84 12.86
N SER A 85 6.94 10.27 12.84
CA SER A 85 7.33 9.20 13.79
C SER A 85 7.76 9.74 15.16
N GLN A 86 8.17 11.02 15.19
CA GLN A 86 8.52 11.74 16.41
C GLN A 86 7.54 12.88 16.62
N PHE A 87 6.72 12.77 17.65
CA PHE A 87 5.76 13.77 18.05
C PHE A 87 5.44 13.65 19.53
N ASP A 88 5.24 14.78 20.19
CA ASP A 88 4.85 14.84 21.60
C ASP A 88 3.33 14.98 21.79
N SER A 89 2.58 15.08 20.69
CA SER A 89 1.12 15.28 20.67
C SER A 89 0.49 14.75 19.38
N PRO A 90 -0.82 14.42 19.37
CA PRO A 90 -1.54 14.01 18.16
C PRO A 90 -1.27 14.92 16.97
N VAL A 91 -1.16 14.33 15.78
CA VAL A 91 -0.84 15.06 14.55
C VAL A 91 -2.10 15.76 14.07
N LYS A 92 -1.99 17.01 13.61
CA LYS A 92 -3.09 17.66 12.92
C LYS A 92 -3.29 16.95 11.56
N PRO A 93 -4.43 16.29 11.32
CA PRO A 93 -4.62 15.54 10.10
C PRO A 93 -4.85 16.49 8.92
N MET A 94 -3.95 16.43 7.94
CA MET A 94 -3.98 17.26 6.73
C MET A 94 -3.96 16.35 5.50
N PRO A 95 -5.06 16.26 4.71
CA PRO A 95 -5.11 15.39 3.55
C PRO A 95 -4.24 15.95 2.42
N ILE A 96 -3.41 15.09 1.82
CA ILE A 96 -2.56 15.45 0.67
C ILE A 96 -3.37 15.25 -0.62
N LYS A 97 -4.34 16.12 -0.87
CA LYS A 97 -5.32 15.99 -1.97
C LYS A 97 -4.68 15.84 -3.36
N SER A 98 -3.51 16.44 -3.58
CA SER A 98 -2.79 16.35 -4.85
C SER A 98 -2.27 14.94 -5.19
N MET A 99 -2.22 14.03 -4.21
CA MET A 99 -1.89 12.62 -4.44
C MET A 99 -3.07 11.80 -4.98
N GLY A 100 -4.25 12.40 -5.06
CA GLY A 100 -5.43 11.80 -5.64
C GLY A 100 -6.46 11.40 -4.60
N ARG A 101 -7.72 11.32 -5.04
CA ARG A 101 -8.85 10.79 -4.29
C ARG A 101 -9.37 9.52 -4.94
N PHE A 102 -8.93 8.40 -4.41
CA PHE A 102 -9.31 7.05 -4.82
C PHE A 102 -9.03 6.12 -3.63
N VAL A 103 -9.23 4.82 -3.80
CA VAL A 103 -8.98 3.83 -2.76
C VAL A 103 -7.49 3.47 -2.70
N HIS A 104 -6.75 4.29 -1.95
CA HIS A 104 -5.32 4.10 -1.73
C HIS A 104 -5.07 2.89 -0.84
N GLU A 105 -4.16 2.02 -1.25
CA GLU A 105 -3.71 0.92 -0.39
C GLU A 105 -2.38 1.25 0.28
N ALA A 106 -1.30 1.31 -0.50
CA ALA A 106 0.04 1.50 0.00
C ALA A 106 0.82 2.52 -0.83
N ILE A 107 1.93 2.99 -0.25
CA ILE A 107 2.87 3.86 -0.95
C ILE A 107 4.30 3.38 -0.81
N ALA A 108 5.11 3.71 -1.81
CA ALA A 108 6.55 3.49 -1.80
C ALA A 108 7.25 4.77 -2.22
N ILE A 109 8.27 5.21 -1.48
CA ILE A 109 8.99 6.47 -1.78
C ILE A 109 10.39 6.15 -2.24
N ASP A 110 10.73 6.58 -3.46
CA ASP A 110 12.11 6.57 -3.91
C ASP A 110 12.92 7.56 -3.08
N THR A 111 13.82 7.03 -2.26
CA THR A 111 14.61 7.81 -1.31
C THR A 111 15.54 8.83 -1.98
N SER A 112 15.89 8.63 -3.25
CA SER A 112 16.79 9.50 -3.99
C SER A 112 16.06 10.71 -4.60
N THR A 113 14.90 10.48 -5.20
CA THR A 113 14.14 11.51 -5.93
C THR A 113 13.03 12.14 -5.09
N GLY A 114 12.48 11.39 -4.13
CA GLY A 114 11.28 11.76 -3.37
C GLY A 114 9.97 11.53 -4.13
N ILE A 115 10.01 10.85 -5.27
CA ILE A 115 8.80 10.42 -5.97
C ILE A 115 8.08 9.39 -5.09
N VAL A 116 6.77 9.59 -4.95
CA VAL A 116 5.88 8.69 -4.20
C VAL A 116 5.14 7.82 -5.22
N TYR A 117 5.21 6.51 -5.10
CA TYR A 117 4.45 5.56 -5.90
C TYR A 117 3.25 5.09 -5.09
N LEU A 118 2.09 4.96 -5.73
CA LEU A 118 0.82 4.70 -5.07
C LEU A 118 0.10 3.54 -5.74
N THR A 119 -0.50 2.69 -4.93
CA THR A 119 -1.34 1.56 -5.35
C THR A 119 -2.81 1.85 -5.07
N GLU A 120 -3.68 1.21 -5.84
CA GLU A 120 -5.14 1.38 -5.78
C GLU A 120 -5.80 0.00 -5.65
N ASP A 121 -6.56 -0.22 -4.58
CA ASP A 121 -7.25 -1.49 -4.38
C ASP A 121 -8.62 -1.52 -5.08
N ARG A 122 -8.59 -1.75 -6.39
CA ARG A 122 -9.78 -2.13 -7.17
C ARG A 122 -9.49 -3.24 -8.16
N LYS A 123 -10.54 -4.00 -8.51
CA LYS A 123 -10.49 -5.06 -9.55
C LYS A 123 -9.86 -4.58 -10.86
N THR A 124 -10.00 -3.29 -11.14
CA THR A 124 -9.26 -2.54 -12.14
C THR A 124 -8.55 -1.40 -11.43
N ALA A 125 -7.23 -1.50 -11.33
CA ALA A 125 -6.40 -0.58 -10.58
C ALA A 125 -5.40 0.14 -11.48
N GLY A 126 -5.11 1.40 -11.16
CA GLY A 126 -3.95 2.10 -11.66
C GLY A 126 -2.73 1.89 -10.78
N PHE A 127 -1.55 2.00 -11.40
CA PHE A 127 -0.30 2.24 -10.67
C PHE A 127 0.11 3.69 -10.91
N TYR A 128 0.27 4.46 -9.84
CA TYR A 128 0.49 5.89 -9.93
C TYR A 128 1.86 6.29 -9.39
N ARG A 129 2.32 7.47 -9.81
CA ARG A 129 3.39 8.19 -9.13
C ARG A 129 2.99 9.65 -8.92
N PHE A 130 3.38 10.19 -7.78
CA PHE A 130 3.27 11.58 -7.43
C PHE A 130 4.65 12.21 -7.38
N LYS A 131 4.85 13.27 -8.17
CA LYS A 131 6.06 14.09 -8.16
C LYS A 131 5.83 15.33 -7.30
N PRO A 132 6.33 15.37 -6.05
CA PRO A 132 6.12 16.52 -5.18
C PRO A 132 6.87 17.75 -5.69
N ILE A 133 6.30 18.93 -5.50
CA ILE A 133 7.03 20.21 -5.67
C ILE A 133 8.20 20.28 -4.69
N ASN A 134 7.97 19.82 -3.46
CA ASN A 134 8.98 19.71 -2.42
C ASN A 134 8.96 18.31 -1.82
N ARG A 135 10.01 17.54 -2.08
CA ARG A 135 10.14 16.15 -1.60
C ARG A 135 10.12 15.98 -0.08
N ARG A 136 10.20 17.04 0.73
CA ARG A 136 10.12 16.96 2.20
C ARG A 136 8.86 17.64 2.78
N ARG A 137 7.99 18.17 1.93
CA ARG A 137 6.75 18.84 2.34
C ARG A 137 5.67 18.56 1.32
N LEU A 138 5.09 17.37 1.40
CA LEU A 138 4.16 16.83 0.41
C LEU A 138 2.87 17.67 0.27
N LEU A 139 2.50 18.38 1.33
CA LEU A 139 1.37 19.33 1.32
C LEU A 139 1.58 20.54 0.39
N ASP A 140 2.80 20.80 -0.09
CA ASP A 140 3.05 21.83 -1.11
C ASP A 140 2.43 21.49 -2.47
N GLY A 141 1.95 20.26 -2.64
CA GLY A 141 1.39 19.77 -3.88
C GLY A 141 2.44 19.15 -4.81
N GLY A 142 2.01 18.83 -6.01
CA GLY A 142 2.80 18.08 -6.98
C GLY A 142 1.94 17.64 -8.16
N VAL A 143 2.49 16.74 -8.98
CA VAL A 143 1.82 16.20 -10.16
C VAL A 143 1.60 14.71 -9.96
N LEU A 144 0.34 14.28 -10.03
CA LEU A 144 -0.04 12.88 -10.06
C LEU A 144 0.00 12.37 -11.51
N GLU A 145 0.58 11.20 -11.72
CA GLU A 145 0.69 10.54 -13.01
C GLU A 145 0.34 9.06 -12.89
N MET A 146 -0.22 8.48 -13.94
CA MET A 146 -0.52 7.05 -14.04
C MET A 146 0.44 6.38 -15.01
N LEU A 147 0.87 5.16 -14.69
CA LEU A 147 1.80 4.37 -15.50
C LEU A 147 1.18 4.02 -16.85
N ILE A 148 1.95 4.15 -17.92
CA ILE A 148 1.62 3.65 -19.26
C ILE A 148 2.67 2.64 -19.72
N VAL A 149 2.26 1.62 -20.49
CA VAL A 149 3.18 0.71 -21.17
C VAL A 149 3.42 1.24 -22.59
N GLU A 150 4.68 1.49 -22.92
CA GLU A 150 5.07 2.12 -24.18
C GLU A 150 4.64 1.27 -25.39
N GLY A 151 4.06 1.94 -26.39
CA GLY A 151 3.52 1.28 -27.59
C GLY A 151 2.27 0.42 -27.35
N LYS A 152 1.72 0.38 -26.12
CA LYS A 152 0.54 -0.38 -25.76
C LYS A 152 -0.44 0.44 -24.88
N PRO A 153 -1.11 1.47 -25.44
CA PRO A 153 -2.08 2.24 -24.67
C PRO A 153 -3.19 1.35 -24.09
N GLY A 154 -3.53 1.53 -22.82
CA GLY A 154 -4.56 0.71 -22.16
C GLY A 154 -4.14 -0.75 -21.91
N PHE A 155 -2.83 -1.02 -21.82
CA PHE A 155 -2.34 -2.38 -21.63
C PHE A 155 -2.88 -2.99 -20.33
N ASP A 156 -3.50 -4.17 -20.46
CA ASP A 156 -4.02 -4.94 -19.34
C ASP A 156 -2.95 -5.92 -18.84
N THR A 157 -2.41 -5.67 -17.64
CA THR A 157 -1.34 -6.48 -17.04
C THR A 157 -1.87 -7.68 -16.25
N ARG A 158 -3.21 -7.79 -16.08
CA ARG A 158 -3.81 -8.68 -15.08
C ARG A 158 -3.62 -10.17 -15.38
N LYS A 159 -3.45 -10.53 -16.66
CA LYS A 159 -3.32 -11.91 -17.15
C LYS A 159 -2.29 -12.02 -18.26
N LYS A 160 -1.91 -13.24 -18.61
CA LYS A 160 -1.03 -13.61 -19.74
C LYS A 160 0.33 -12.92 -19.70
N GLN A 161 0.80 -12.58 -18.51
CA GLN A 161 2.15 -12.07 -18.30
C GLN A 161 3.12 -13.23 -18.17
N ARG A 162 4.42 -12.97 -18.38
CA ARG A 162 5.46 -13.96 -18.10
C ARG A 162 6.42 -13.39 -17.09
N VAL A 163 6.76 -14.20 -16.09
CA VAL A 163 7.78 -13.85 -15.11
C VAL A 163 9.10 -13.51 -15.83
N GLY A 164 9.69 -12.39 -15.49
CA GLY A 164 10.93 -11.88 -16.08
C GLY A 164 10.76 -11.08 -17.37
N ASP A 165 9.58 -11.03 -17.99
CA ASP A 165 9.32 -10.12 -19.10
C ASP A 165 9.48 -8.67 -18.62
N VAL A 166 10.12 -7.84 -19.46
CA VAL A 166 10.32 -6.41 -19.20
C VAL A 166 9.35 -5.60 -20.06
N LEU A 167 8.52 -4.78 -19.41
CA LEU A 167 7.65 -3.80 -20.05
C LEU A 167 8.27 -2.42 -19.88
N LYS A 168 8.56 -1.75 -21.00
CA LYS A 168 9.00 -0.35 -20.99
C LYS A 168 7.82 0.54 -20.66
N CYS A 169 8.01 1.46 -19.72
CA CYS A 169 6.95 2.30 -19.20
C CYS A 169 7.33 3.78 -19.20
N SER A 170 6.32 4.59 -19.45
CA SER A 170 6.33 6.04 -19.22
C SER A 170 5.10 6.41 -18.39
N TRP A 171 4.77 7.70 -18.31
CA TRP A 171 3.76 8.21 -17.38
C TRP A 171 2.89 9.26 -18.05
N VAL A 172 1.61 9.28 -17.68
CA VAL A 172 0.65 10.28 -18.14
C VAL A 172 0.04 11.04 -16.99
N VAL A 173 -0.12 12.35 -17.14
CA VAL A 173 -0.65 13.24 -16.09
C VAL A 173 -2.13 12.99 -15.84
N ILE A 174 -2.51 12.92 -14.57
CA ILE A 174 -3.90 13.03 -14.11
C ILE A 174 -4.19 14.51 -13.89
N ASP A 175 -5.10 15.08 -14.69
CA ASP A 175 -5.35 16.53 -14.67
C ASP A 175 -6.15 16.96 -13.45
N ASP A 176 -7.11 16.13 -13.05
CA ASP A 176 -7.94 16.33 -11.86
C ASP A 176 -7.75 15.13 -10.90
N PRO A 177 -6.84 15.24 -9.92
CA PRO A 177 -6.59 14.17 -8.96
C PRO A 177 -7.70 14.05 -7.90
N ASP A 178 -8.54 15.08 -7.68
CA ASP A 178 -9.59 15.08 -6.64
C ASP A 178 -10.96 15.41 -7.27
N PRO A 179 -11.43 14.60 -8.24
CA PRO A 179 -12.66 14.91 -8.94
C PRO A 179 -13.86 14.79 -8.00
N VAL A 180 -14.81 15.71 -8.11
CA VAL A 180 -16.05 15.70 -7.30
C VAL A 180 -16.84 14.39 -7.49
N SER A 181 -16.71 13.74 -8.65
CA SER A 181 -17.34 12.46 -8.92
C SER A 181 -16.75 11.28 -8.14
N ALA A 182 -15.54 11.41 -7.57
CA ALA A 182 -14.86 10.34 -6.84
C ALA A 182 -15.76 9.71 -5.77
N GLN A 183 -16.55 10.53 -5.07
CA GLN A 183 -17.46 10.04 -4.04
C GLN A 183 -18.49 9.01 -4.55
N LYS A 184 -18.96 9.16 -5.79
CA LYS A 184 -19.97 8.28 -6.40
C LYS A 184 -19.36 7.23 -7.33
N ASN A 185 -18.14 7.47 -7.78
CA ASN A 185 -17.37 6.64 -8.68
C ASN A 185 -15.93 6.64 -8.19
N ASP A 186 -15.57 5.65 -7.39
CA ASP A 186 -14.22 5.47 -6.85
C ASP A 186 -13.15 5.24 -7.94
N LEU A 187 -13.56 4.86 -9.15
CA LEU A 187 -12.69 4.69 -10.32
C LEU A 187 -12.49 5.98 -11.14
N ALA A 188 -13.05 7.13 -10.73
CA ALA A 188 -12.99 8.35 -11.55
C ALA A 188 -11.56 8.78 -11.92
N VAL A 189 -10.61 8.66 -10.99
CA VAL A 189 -9.19 8.97 -11.25
C VAL A 189 -8.58 7.94 -12.20
N TYR A 190 -8.80 6.65 -11.94
CA TYR A 190 -8.38 5.54 -12.81
C TYR A 190 -8.88 5.70 -14.25
N GLU A 191 -10.18 5.93 -14.43
CA GLU A 191 -10.82 6.10 -15.73
C GLU A 191 -10.21 7.26 -16.52
N SER A 192 -9.90 8.36 -15.83
CA SER A 192 -9.25 9.53 -16.46
C SER A 192 -7.84 9.22 -16.97
N GLY A 193 -7.08 8.38 -16.27
CA GLY A 193 -5.75 7.96 -16.68
C GLY A 193 -5.78 6.91 -17.80
N VAL A 194 -6.70 5.94 -17.72
CA VAL A 194 -6.94 4.95 -18.79
C VAL A 194 -7.36 5.62 -20.10
N ALA A 195 -8.20 6.65 -20.03
CA ALA A 195 -8.58 7.44 -21.21
C ALA A 195 -7.36 8.08 -21.93
N LYS A 196 -6.22 8.20 -21.24
CA LYS A 196 -4.95 8.67 -21.78
C LYS A 196 -3.91 7.56 -21.98
N GLY A 197 -4.32 6.30 -21.95
CA GLY A 197 -3.49 5.13 -22.22
C GLY A 197 -2.92 4.45 -20.97
N GLY A 198 -3.35 4.84 -19.76
CA GLY A 198 -3.02 4.19 -18.48
C GLY A 198 -3.11 2.67 -18.53
N ALA A 199 -2.15 1.97 -17.94
CA ALA A 199 -2.16 0.52 -17.83
C ALA A 199 -3.08 0.05 -16.68
N THR A 200 -3.72 -1.10 -16.85
CA THR A 200 -4.62 -1.69 -15.85
C THR A 200 -3.94 -2.82 -15.10
N PHE A 201 -4.08 -2.82 -13.78
CA PHE A 201 -3.66 -3.85 -12.86
C PHE A 201 -4.84 -4.45 -12.10
N ALA A 202 -4.60 -5.52 -11.34
CA ALA A 202 -5.60 -6.31 -10.63
C ALA A 202 -5.42 -6.14 -9.13
N ARG A 203 -6.15 -5.18 -8.53
CA ARG A 203 -6.14 -4.91 -7.08
C ARG A 203 -4.72 -4.73 -6.56
N LEU A 204 -4.14 -3.58 -6.86
CA LEU A 204 -2.79 -3.31 -6.39
C LEU A 204 -2.85 -3.02 -4.91
N GLU A 205 -2.01 -3.70 -4.15
CA GLU A 205 -2.05 -3.58 -2.71
C GLU A 205 -0.71 -3.11 -2.12
N GLY A 206 -0.09 -3.87 -1.22
CA GLY A 206 1.19 -3.54 -0.61
C GLY A 206 2.24 -3.03 -1.60
N ALA A 207 2.95 -1.97 -1.21
CA ALA A 207 4.04 -1.38 -2.00
C ALA A 207 5.24 -1.05 -1.11
N TRP A 208 6.45 -1.25 -1.63
CA TRP A 208 7.68 -0.94 -0.90
C TRP A 208 8.82 -0.54 -1.81
N PHE A 209 9.60 0.46 -1.39
CA PHE A 209 10.83 0.85 -2.09
C PHE A 209 12.05 0.20 -1.45
N GLY A 210 12.88 -0.45 -2.25
CA GLY A 210 14.13 -1.04 -1.82
C GLY A 210 14.99 -1.42 -3.02
N ASN A 211 16.31 -1.57 -2.86
CA ASN A 211 17.20 -1.98 -3.95
C ASN A 211 17.02 -1.16 -5.25
N GLN A 212 16.79 0.16 -5.12
CA GLN A 212 16.53 1.08 -6.25
C GLN A 212 15.32 0.69 -7.11
N SER A 213 14.30 0.10 -6.50
CA SER A 213 13.10 -0.35 -7.19
C SER A 213 11.88 -0.26 -6.28
N VAL A 214 10.71 -0.15 -6.90
CA VAL A 214 9.43 -0.27 -6.22
C VAL A 214 8.94 -1.70 -6.44
N TYR A 215 8.52 -2.36 -5.37
CA TYR A 215 7.87 -3.65 -5.41
C TYR A 215 6.43 -3.45 -4.99
N PHE A 216 5.50 -4.13 -5.65
CA PHE A 216 4.10 -4.08 -5.27
C PHE A 216 3.38 -5.38 -5.62
N SER A 217 2.35 -5.69 -4.84
CA SER A 217 1.50 -6.86 -5.06
C SER A 217 0.30 -6.52 -5.94
N ALA A 218 -0.21 -7.54 -6.63
CA ALA A 218 -1.51 -7.52 -7.28
C ALA A 218 -2.27 -8.76 -6.82
N THR A 219 -3.17 -8.60 -5.85
CA THR A 219 -3.69 -9.71 -5.02
C THR A 219 -4.46 -10.76 -5.81
N ILE A 220 -5.21 -10.34 -6.83
CA ILE A 220 -5.96 -11.24 -7.71
C ILE A 220 -5.39 -11.28 -9.14
N GLY A 221 -4.13 -10.88 -9.31
CA GLY A 221 -3.43 -10.94 -10.59
C GLY A 221 -3.06 -12.36 -11.01
N GLY A 222 -2.71 -12.50 -12.28
CA GLY A 222 -2.21 -13.74 -12.88
C GLY A 222 -3.27 -14.60 -13.53
N ASP A 223 -2.84 -15.59 -14.31
CA ASP A 223 -3.76 -16.44 -15.08
C ASP A 223 -4.69 -17.27 -14.18
N ALA A 224 -4.16 -17.68 -13.01
CA ALA A 224 -4.93 -18.38 -11.98
C ALA A 224 -5.74 -17.43 -11.07
N GLY A 225 -5.52 -16.11 -11.15
CA GLY A 225 -6.15 -15.11 -10.28
C GLY A 225 -5.77 -15.26 -8.81
N LEU A 226 -4.54 -15.69 -8.53
CA LEU A 226 -4.05 -16.02 -7.19
C LEU A 226 -3.04 -15.01 -6.65
N GLY A 227 -2.52 -14.11 -7.48
CA GLY A 227 -1.58 -13.10 -7.06
C GLY A 227 -0.38 -12.96 -7.98
N GLN A 228 0.11 -11.74 -8.08
CA GLN A 228 1.39 -11.39 -8.70
C GLN A 228 2.21 -10.49 -7.78
N VAL A 229 3.53 -10.51 -7.94
CA VAL A 229 4.45 -9.53 -7.36
C VAL A 229 5.22 -8.86 -8.51
N TRP A 230 5.10 -7.55 -8.58
CA TRP A 230 5.71 -6.72 -9.61
C TRP A 230 6.92 -5.96 -9.05
N ARG A 231 7.84 -5.64 -9.95
CA ARG A 231 8.95 -4.72 -9.71
C ARG A 231 8.97 -3.64 -10.76
N TYR A 232 8.89 -2.40 -10.32
CA TYR A 232 9.14 -1.23 -11.15
C TYR A 232 10.54 -0.67 -10.86
N ILE A 233 11.33 -0.47 -11.91
CA ILE A 233 12.70 0.05 -11.87
C ILE A 233 12.67 1.45 -12.46
N PRO A 234 12.69 2.51 -11.64
CA PRO A 234 12.63 3.88 -12.12
C PRO A 234 13.85 4.27 -12.98
N SER A 235 13.62 5.17 -13.92
CA SER A 235 14.65 5.88 -14.69
C SER A 235 14.28 7.36 -14.79
N ALA A 236 15.14 8.18 -15.42
CA ALA A 236 14.94 9.63 -15.51
C ALA A 236 13.61 10.04 -16.20
N THR A 237 13.15 9.29 -17.20
CA THR A 237 11.98 9.64 -18.02
C THR A 237 10.81 8.66 -17.91
N GLY A 238 11.02 7.51 -17.28
CA GLY A 238 10.07 6.41 -17.25
C GLY A 238 10.62 5.29 -16.39
N GLY A 239 10.49 4.04 -16.81
CA GLY A 239 11.15 2.92 -16.14
C GLY A 239 10.76 1.57 -16.74
N ASP A 240 11.23 0.52 -16.10
CA ASP A 240 11.00 -0.85 -16.51
C ASP A 240 10.09 -1.55 -15.49
N LEU A 241 8.99 -2.10 -15.96
CA LEU A 241 8.09 -2.93 -15.15
C LEU A 241 8.38 -4.41 -15.44
N VAL A 242 8.61 -5.19 -14.39
CA VAL A 242 8.97 -6.61 -14.47
C VAL A 242 8.05 -7.41 -13.54
N LEU A 243 7.45 -8.48 -14.06
CA LEU A 243 6.75 -9.44 -13.24
C LEU A 243 7.78 -10.34 -12.54
N LEU A 244 7.89 -10.25 -11.21
CA LEU A 244 8.84 -11.07 -10.44
C LEU A 244 8.28 -12.45 -10.12
N PHE A 245 6.99 -12.52 -9.84
CA PHE A 245 6.34 -13.74 -9.42
C PHE A 245 4.87 -13.73 -9.81
N GLU A 246 4.36 -14.88 -10.25
CA GLU A 246 2.94 -15.13 -10.43
C GLU A 246 2.59 -16.45 -9.79
N SER A 247 1.58 -16.44 -8.91
CA SER A 247 1.14 -17.65 -8.24
C SER A 247 0.34 -18.55 -9.16
N LYS A 248 0.67 -19.85 -9.13
CA LYS A 248 -0.03 -20.91 -9.86
C LYS A 248 -0.79 -21.87 -8.94
N ASP A 249 -0.56 -21.78 -7.64
CA ASP A 249 -1.14 -22.66 -6.62
C ASP A 249 -1.27 -21.87 -5.32
N LYS A 250 -2.47 -21.95 -4.71
CA LYS A 250 -2.79 -21.30 -3.43
C LYS A 250 -1.87 -21.75 -2.29
N LYS A 251 -1.25 -22.92 -2.40
CA LYS A 251 -0.29 -23.43 -1.42
C LYS A 251 1.06 -22.70 -1.45
N VAL A 252 1.38 -22.03 -2.55
CA VAL A 252 2.65 -21.31 -2.73
C VAL A 252 2.49 -19.86 -2.31
N LEU A 253 1.47 -19.19 -2.87
CA LEU A 253 1.11 -17.82 -2.55
C LEU A 253 -0.36 -17.63 -2.92
N TRP A 254 -1.17 -17.03 -2.05
CA TRP A 254 -2.56 -16.73 -2.34
C TRP A 254 -2.93 -15.35 -1.83
N SER A 255 -3.38 -14.47 -2.73
CA SER A 255 -3.79 -13.11 -2.40
C SER A 255 -2.67 -12.33 -1.68
N PRO A 256 -1.49 -12.17 -2.31
CA PRO A 256 -0.43 -11.35 -1.75
C PRO A 256 -0.95 -9.91 -1.62
N ASP A 257 -0.82 -9.38 -0.42
CA ASP A 257 -1.25 -8.04 -0.07
C ASP A 257 -0.01 -7.23 0.38
N ASN A 258 0.11 -6.93 1.67
CA ASN A 258 1.13 -6.07 2.21
C ASN A 258 2.51 -6.70 2.05
N LEU A 259 3.52 -5.93 1.64
CA LEU A 259 4.88 -6.45 1.46
C LEU A 259 5.96 -5.48 1.94
N THR A 260 7.13 -6.03 2.24
CA THR A 260 8.31 -5.26 2.60
C THR A 260 9.58 -5.87 2.01
N VAL A 261 10.49 -5.02 1.56
CA VAL A 261 11.82 -5.47 1.12
C VAL A 261 12.70 -5.63 2.35
N SER A 262 13.24 -6.84 2.53
CA SER A 262 14.21 -7.11 3.56
C SER A 262 15.55 -6.40 3.26
N PRO A 263 16.23 -5.87 4.29
CA PRO A 263 17.63 -5.42 4.20
C PRO A 263 18.59 -6.51 3.69
N ARG A 264 18.18 -7.78 3.71
CA ARG A 264 18.95 -8.96 3.25
C ARG A 264 18.57 -9.41 1.84
N GLY A 265 17.67 -8.70 1.16
CA GLY A 265 17.38 -8.85 -0.26
C GLY A 265 16.14 -9.67 -0.60
N GLY A 266 15.54 -10.40 0.34
CA GLY A 266 14.23 -11.04 0.15
C GLY A 266 13.07 -10.05 0.27
N ILE A 267 11.86 -10.52 0.03
CA ILE A 267 10.61 -9.76 0.21
C ILE A 267 9.71 -10.55 1.17
N GLY A 268 9.32 -9.93 2.28
CA GLY A 268 8.27 -10.47 3.15
C GLY A 268 6.91 -10.04 2.61
N ILE A 269 5.97 -10.98 2.51
CA ILE A 269 4.66 -10.78 1.91
C ILE A 269 3.62 -11.32 2.89
N CYS A 270 2.62 -10.51 3.23
CA CYS A 270 1.43 -10.95 3.93
C CYS A 270 0.38 -11.44 2.93
N GLU A 271 -0.35 -12.48 3.29
CA GLU A 271 -1.52 -12.95 2.55
C GLU A 271 -2.81 -12.44 3.22
N ASP A 272 -3.72 -11.89 2.40
CA ASP A 272 -5.13 -11.65 2.74
C ASP A 272 -6.02 -12.66 1.99
N THR A 273 -6.22 -13.83 2.60
CA THR A 273 -6.96 -14.92 1.95
C THR A 273 -8.45 -14.86 2.27
N TYR A 274 -9.30 -14.98 1.24
CA TYR A 274 -10.76 -15.02 1.40
C TYR A 274 -11.25 -16.35 2.00
N GLY A 275 -11.09 -16.49 3.31
CA GLY A 275 -11.50 -17.67 4.09
C GLY A 275 -10.51 -18.83 4.06
N GLY A 276 -9.24 -18.54 3.75
CA GLY A 276 -8.13 -19.49 3.75
C GLY A 276 -7.27 -19.41 5.00
N ASP A 277 -6.20 -20.21 5.01
CA ASP A 277 -5.10 -20.00 5.94
C ASP A 277 -4.29 -18.77 5.50
N CYS A 278 -4.04 -17.81 6.40
CA CYS A 278 -3.19 -16.64 6.10
C CYS A 278 -1.75 -16.87 6.59
N PHE A 279 -0.79 -16.55 5.72
CA PHE A 279 0.64 -16.67 5.99
C PHE A 279 1.36 -15.34 5.82
N ILE A 280 2.53 -15.27 6.45
CA ILE A 280 3.64 -14.45 5.96
C ILE A 280 4.50 -15.36 5.10
N ARG A 281 4.68 -15.00 3.84
CA ARG A 281 5.55 -15.67 2.88
C ARG A 281 6.85 -14.88 2.70
N GLY A 282 7.93 -15.59 2.42
CA GLY A 282 9.17 -14.99 1.94
C GLY A 282 9.36 -15.26 0.45
N LEU A 283 9.67 -14.23 -0.33
CA LEU A 283 10.11 -14.35 -1.72
C LEU A 283 11.62 -14.06 -1.80
N THR A 284 12.39 -15.06 -2.21
CA THR A 284 13.85 -14.95 -2.37
C THR A 284 14.23 -14.16 -3.63
N PRO A 285 15.46 -13.60 -3.71
CA PRO A 285 15.96 -12.96 -4.93
C PRO A 285 15.93 -13.85 -6.18
N THR A 286 15.96 -15.18 -5.99
CA THR A 286 15.91 -16.18 -7.06
C THR A 286 14.49 -16.60 -7.45
N GLY A 287 13.45 -15.96 -6.89
CA GLY A 287 12.05 -16.23 -7.24
C GLY A 287 11.41 -17.43 -6.54
N VAL A 288 12.04 -17.96 -5.49
CA VAL A 288 11.47 -19.03 -4.65
C VAL A 288 10.64 -18.42 -3.53
N VAL A 289 9.42 -18.93 -3.34
CA VAL A 289 8.54 -18.59 -2.21
C VAL A 289 8.65 -19.66 -1.12
N PHE A 290 8.63 -19.24 0.15
CA PHE A 290 8.62 -20.13 1.31
C PHE A 290 7.76 -19.58 2.45
N ASP A 291 7.35 -20.47 3.35
CA ASP A 291 6.52 -20.13 4.51
C ASP A 291 7.40 -19.54 5.60
N PHE A 292 7.11 -18.30 6.00
CA PHE A 292 7.80 -17.68 7.14
C PHE A 292 6.99 -17.84 8.43
N ALA A 293 5.71 -17.50 8.39
CA ALA A 293 4.79 -17.67 9.52
C ALA A 293 3.39 -18.02 9.01
N LYS A 294 2.61 -18.72 9.85
CA LYS A 294 1.19 -18.99 9.62
C LYS A 294 0.40 -18.42 10.79
N ASN A 295 -0.76 -17.82 10.51
CA ASN A 295 -1.69 -17.44 11.56
C ASN A 295 -2.32 -18.69 12.19
N ILE A 296 -2.23 -18.79 13.51
CA ILE A 296 -2.80 -19.87 14.31
C ILE A 296 -3.63 -19.32 15.50
N TYR A 297 -4.03 -18.05 15.44
CA TYR A 297 -4.78 -17.43 16.53
C TYR A 297 -6.17 -18.07 16.64
N PRO A 298 -6.53 -18.66 17.80
CA PRO A 298 -7.77 -19.40 17.93
C PRO A 298 -9.02 -18.57 17.62
N GLY A 299 -9.84 -19.05 16.69
CA GLY A 299 -11.07 -18.39 16.25
C GLY A 299 -10.85 -17.20 15.31
N GLN A 300 -9.60 -16.90 14.95
CA GLN A 300 -9.22 -15.88 13.97
C GLN A 300 -8.15 -16.40 13.00
N GLU A 301 -8.11 -17.70 12.75
CA GLU A 301 -7.06 -18.36 11.94
C GLU A 301 -7.03 -17.88 10.48
N GLN A 302 -8.15 -17.31 10.01
CA GLN A 302 -8.31 -16.76 8.66
C GLN A 302 -8.08 -15.26 8.61
N SER A 303 -7.84 -14.60 9.75
CA SER A 303 -7.51 -13.18 9.75
C SER A 303 -6.15 -12.96 9.09
N GLU A 304 -6.08 -11.90 8.29
CA GLU A 304 -4.91 -11.53 7.53
C GLU A 304 -3.78 -10.96 8.40
N PHE A 305 -2.55 -11.16 7.92
CA PHE A 305 -1.43 -10.36 8.39
C PHE A 305 -1.40 -9.04 7.60
N ALA A 306 -1.03 -7.95 8.25
CA ALA A 306 -0.97 -6.63 7.61
C ALA A 306 0.20 -5.79 8.16
N GLY A 307 0.61 -4.76 7.42
CA GLY A 307 1.56 -3.74 7.87
C GLY A 307 2.97 -4.27 8.18
N ILE A 308 3.47 -5.25 7.41
CA ILE A 308 4.81 -5.81 7.62
C ILE A 308 5.92 -4.78 7.32
N CYS A 309 6.87 -4.61 8.23
CA CYS A 309 8.04 -3.76 8.04
C CYS A 309 9.23 -4.19 8.90
N TYR A 310 10.42 -3.63 8.64
CA TYR A 310 11.60 -3.82 9.47
C TYR A 310 11.95 -2.56 10.27
N SER A 311 12.51 -2.76 11.46
CA SER A 311 13.21 -1.70 12.18
C SER A 311 14.37 -1.12 11.34
N PRO A 312 14.81 0.13 11.59
CA PRO A 312 15.89 0.75 10.81
C PRO A 312 17.21 -0.03 10.79
N ASP A 313 17.52 -0.76 11.86
CA ASP A 313 18.70 -1.63 11.97
C ASP A 313 18.49 -3.03 11.34
N GLY A 314 17.28 -3.31 10.85
CA GLY A 314 16.91 -4.57 10.22
C GLY A 314 16.83 -5.75 11.19
N GLN A 315 16.85 -5.53 12.50
CA GLN A 315 16.90 -6.57 13.53
C GLN A 315 15.54 -6.94 14.11
N THR A 316 14.49 -6.24 13.71
CA THR A 316 13.11 -6.50 14.14
C THR A 316 12.20 -6.44 12.93
N MET A 317 11.34 -7.44 12.75
CA MET A 317 10.19 -7.33 11.88
C MET A 317 8.97 -6.98 12.73
N PHE A 318 8.23 -5.94 12.34
CA PHE A 318 6.91 -5.68 12.86
C PHE A 318 5.88 -6.17 11.85
N VAL A 319 4.79 -6.75 12.35
CA VAL A 319 3.65 -7.17 11.54
C VAL A 319 2.41 -7.16 12.42
N ASN A 320 1.27 -6.84 11.83
CA ASN A 320 -0.02 -6.84 12.50
C ASN A 320 -0.81 -8.09 12.10
N LEU A 321 -1.67 -8.55 13.01
CA LEU A 321 -2.78 -9.43 12.73
C LEU A 321 -4.06 -8.60 12.85
N GLN A 322 -4.80 -8.45 11.75
CA GLN A 322 -5.88 -7.46 11.65
C GLN A 322 -7.00 -7.74 12.67
N GLU A 323 -7.43 -8.99 12.80
CA GLU A 323 -8.32 -9.46 13.86
C GLU A 323 -7.58 -10.49 14.72
N PRO A 324 -7.50 -10.30 16.05
CA PRO A 324 -8.26 -9.34 16.86
C PRO A 324 -7.57 -7.97 17.05
N GLY A 325 -6.60 -7.61 16.21
CA GLY A 325 -5.85 -6.36 16.34
C GLY A 325 -4.62 -6.52 17.23
N ILE A 326 -3.62 -7.24 16.74
CA ILE A 326 -2.37 -7.53 17.46
C ILE A 326 -1.19 -7.02 16.64
N THR A 327 -0.27 -6.28 17.26
CA THR A 327 1.03 -5.98 16.69
C THR A 327 2.08 -6.92 17.26
N CYS A 328 2.80 -7.62 16.38
CA CYS A 328 3.89 -8.53 16.71
C CYS A 328 5.24 -7.86 16.40
N ALA A 329 6.18 -7.96 17.34
CA ALA A 329 7.60 -7.63 17.12
C ALA A 329 8.44 -8.92 17.13
N ILE A 330 9.06 -9.24 16.00
CA ILE A 330 9.81 -10.49 15.77
C ILE A 330 11.31 -10.15 15.72
N TRP A 331 12.12 -10.72 16.62
CA TRP A 331 13.52 -10.29 16.83
C TRP A 331 14.59 -11.13 16.09
N GLY A 332 14.18 -12.05 15.21
CA GLY A 332 15.10 -12.90 14.44
C GLY A 332 15.42 -14.25 15.11
N PRO A 333 16.52 -14.93 14.73
CA PRO A 333 17.77 -14.38 14.20
C PRO A 333 17.78 -14.14 12.68
N TRP A 334 17.65 -12.87 12.25
CA TRP A 334 17.51 -12.49 10.85
C TRP A 334 18.76 -12.69 9.99
N ASN A 335 19.94 -12.71 10.61
CA ASN A 335 21.20 -12.95 9.89
C ASN A 335 21.32 -14.37 9.29
N ARG A 336 20.34 -15.25 9.53
CA ARG A 336 20.30 -16.64 9.02
C ARG A 336 19.33 -16.84 7.86
N GLY A 337 18.91 -15.79 7.17
CA GLY A 337 17.94 -15.89 6.07
C GLY A 337 17.96 -14.70 5.11
N VAL A 338 17.03 -14.74 4.15
CA VAL A 338 16.82 -13.66 3.16
C VAL A 338 15.77 -12.65 3.60
N LEU A 339 14.96 -13.00 4.60
CA LEU A 339 14.03 -12.10 5.28
C LEU A 339 14.75 -11.42 6.43
#